data_AF-A0A679JYE7-F1
#
_entry.id   AF-A0A679JYE7-F1
#
_cell.length_a   1.000
_cell.length_b   1.000
_cell.length_c   1.000
_cell.angle_alpha   90.00
_cell.angle_beta   90.00
_cell.angle_gamma   90.00
#
_symmetry.space_group_name_H-M   'P 1'
#
loop_
_entity.id
_entity.type
_entity.pdbx_description
1 polymer ?
#
loop_
_entity_poly.entity_id
_entity_poly.type
_entity_poly.pdbx_seq_one_letter_code
_entity_poly.pdbx_strand_id
1 'polypeptide(L)'
;MKPPEEDPRIEREFAADRNWSLVSVVVLWALYGFIFYEMRVWGFSDEVNLALAISGGLVLLFNTASMIALIAQLNSRRKEIYGLDLYYLDLRKKKR
;
A
#
# COMPACT_ATOMS: atom_id res chain seq x y z
N MET A 1 25.88 -11.34 17.66
CA MET A 1 24.62 -10.97 16.97
C MET A 1 23.97 -9.90 17.83
N LYS A 2 23.66 -8.71 17.27
CA LYS A 2 22.80 -7.75 17.98
C LYS A 2 21.45 -8.43 18.21
N PRO A 3 20.76 -8.19 19.34
CA PRO A 3 19.42 -8.71 19.53
C PRO A 3 18.55 -8.29 18.32
N PRO A 4 17.72 -9.20 17.78
CA PRO A 4 16.94 -8.97 16.55
C PRO A 4 15.99 -7.76 16.64
N GLU A 5 15.79 -7.21 17.83
CA GLU A 5 14.93 -6.05 18.10
C GLU A 5 15.45 -4.70 17.56
N GLU A 6 16.74 -4.59 17.18
CA GLU A 6 17.36 -3.32 16.75
C GLU A 6 18.12 -3.41 15.42
N ASP A 7 17.75 -4.32 14.51
CA ASP A 7 18.37 -4.33 13.19
C ASP A 7 17.79 -3.22 12.30
N PRO A 8 18.57 -2.17 11.94
CA PRO A 8 18.09 -1.05 11.12
C PRO A 8 17.62 -1.49 9.72
N ARG A 9 18.01 -2.69 9.26
CA ARG A 9 17.53 -3.26 7.99
C ARG A 9 16.02 -3.53 8.04
N ILE A 10 15.45 -3.93 9.18
CA ILE A 10 14.01 -4.19 9.33
C ILE A 10 13.19 -2.93 9.02
N GLU A 11 13.62 -1.79 9.55
CA GLU A 11 12.92 -0.51 9.32
C GLU A 11 13.04 -0.07 7.85
N ARG A 12 14.18 -0.36 7.19
CA ARG A 12 14.37 -0.05 5.78
C ARG A 12 13.46 -0.85 4.87
N GLU A 13 13.35 -2.17 5.06
CA GLU A 13 12.47 -3.02 4.26
C GLU A 13 11.00 -2.62 4.50
N PHE A 14 10.59 -2.40 5.76
CA PHE A 14 9.25 -1.92 6.09
C PHE A 14 8.94 -0.54 5.46
N ALA A 15 9.88 0.40 5.50
CA ALA A 15 9.70 1.72 4.90
C ALA A 15 9.53 1.65 3.38
N ALA A 16 10.25 0.75 2.70
CA ALA A 16 10.09 0.53 1.27
C ALA A 16 8.68 0.00 0.93
N ASP A 17 8.21 -1.03 1.64
CA ASP A 17 6.89 -1.61 1.42
C ASP A 17 5.76 -0.60 1.71
N ARG A 18 5.90 0.17 2.79
CA ARG A 18 4.98 1.25 3.12
C ARG A 18 4.93 2.31 2.02
N ASN A 19 6.09 2.73 1.51
CA ASN A 19 6.15 3.74 0.45
C ASN A 19 5.49 3.24 -0.84
N TRP A 20 5.78 2.01 -1.27
CA TRP A 20 5.14 1.42 -2.46
C TRP A 20 3.63 1.26 -2.30
N SER A 21 3.17 0.92 -1.10
CA SER A 21 1.74 0.84 -0.79
C SER A 21 1.06 2.22 -0.92
N LEU A 22 1.68 3.27 -0.38
CA LEU A 22 1.16 4.65 -0.49
C LEU A 22 1.17 5.15 -1.94
N VAL A 23 2.26 4.90 -2.68
CA VAL A 23 2.36 5.23 -4.11
C VAL A 23 1.25 4.55 -4.91
N SER A 24 0.97 3.27 -4.62
CA SER A 24 -0.08 2.51 -5.29
C SER A 24 -1.47 3.14 -5.08
N VAL A 25 -1.76 3.61 -3.86
CA VAL A 25 -3.00 4.35 -3.56
C VAL A 25 -3.07 5.65 -4.37
N VAL A 26 -1.99 6.43 -4.40
CA VAL A 26 -1.94 7.68 -5.18
C VAL A 26 -2.18 7.43 -6.67
N VAL A 27 -1.54 6.40 -7.23
CA VAL A 27 -1.74 6.00 -8.63
C VAL A 27 -3.19 5.58 -8.89
N LEU A 28 -3.79 4.81 -7.98
CA LEU A 28 -5.19 4.40 -8.10
C LEU A 28 -6.15 5.60 -8.11
N TRP A 29 -5.96 6.57 -7.20
CA TRP A 29 -6.73 7.80 -7.17
C TRP A 29 -6.59 8.60 -8.47
N ALA A 30 -5.35 8.72 -8.98
CA ALA A 30 -5.09 9.41 -10.24
C ALA A 30 -5.78 8.73 -11.42
N LEU A 31 -5.74 7.39 -11.51
CA LEU A 31 -6.40 6.63 -12.57
C LEU A 31 -7.92 6.77 -12.52
N TYR A 32 -8.53 6.66 -11.33
CA TYR A 32 -9.97 6.85 -11.19
C TYR A 32 -10.39 8.28 -11.55
N GLY A 33 -9.64 9.29 -11.08
CA GLY A 33 -9.90 10.69 -11.41
C GLY A 33 -9.78 10.95 -12.91
N PHE A 34 -8.75 10.39 -13.55
CA PHE A 34 -8.55 10.49 -14.99
C PHE A 34 -9.69 9.82 -15.78
N ILE A 35 -10.07 8.59 -15.42
CA ILE A 35 -11.17 7.88 -16.09
C ILE A 35 -12.48 8.65 -15.90
N PHE A 36 -12.77 9.14 -14.69
CA PHE A 36 -13.96 9.94 -14.44
C PHE A 36 -13.99 11.22 -15.26
N TYR A 37 -12.85 11.89 -15.41
CA TYR A 37 -12.71 13.06 -16.28
C TYR A 37 -12.98 12.73 -17.75
N GLU A 38 -12.36 11.66 -18.28
CA GLU A 38 -12.59 11.21 -19.66
C GLU A 38 -14.06 10.81 -19.90
N MET A 39 -14.71 10.18 -18.91
CA MET A 39 -16.13 9.80 -19.00
C MET A 39 -17.06 11.01 -19.15
N ARG A 40 -16.71 12.18 -18.61
CA ARG A 40 -17.53 13.40 -18.72
C ARG A 40 -17.69 13.87 -20.17
N VAL A 41 -16.71 13.56 -21.04
CA VAL A 41 -16.73 13.95 -22.46
C VAL A 41 -17.88 13.27 -23.23
N TRP A 42 -18.37 12.14 -22.74
CA TRP A 42 -19.43 11.35 -23.38
C TRP A 42 -20.85 11.90 -23.16
N GLY A 43 -20.99 13.00 -22.40
CA GLY A 43 -22.27 13.71 -22.28
C GLY A 43 -23.32 12.99 -21.45
N PHE A 44 -22.93 12.20 -20.45
CA PHE A 44 -23.87 11.59 -19.49
C PHE A 44 -24.67 12.66 -18.72
N SER A 45 -25.88 12.31 -18.29
CA SER A 45 -26.70 13.18 -17.46
C SER A 45 -26.04 13.45 -16.10
N ASP A 46 -26.44 14.54 -15.44
CA ASP A 46 -25.87 14.95 -14.16
C ASP A 46 -26.11 13.89 -13.07
N GLU A 47 -27.23 13.18 -13.10
CA GLU A 47 -27.54 12.12 -12.14
C GLU A 47 -26.59 10.92 -12.30
N VAL A 48 -26.26 10.56 -13.54
CA VAL A 48 -25.31 9.48 -13.83
C VAL A 48 -23.90 9.88 -13.40
N ASN A 49 -23.48 11.12 -13.69
CA ASN A 49 -22.19 11.63 -13.24
C ASN A 49 -22.08 11.64 -11.72
N LEU A 50 -23.15 12.02 -11.01
CA LEU A 50 -23.19 12.00 -9.55
C LEU A 50 -23.10 10.58 -8.99
N ALA A 51 -23.85 9.63 -9.58
CA ALA A 51 -23.80 8.23 -9.18
C ALA A 51 -22.40 7.62 -9.39
N LEU A 52 -21.76 7.93 -10.52
CA LEU A 52 -20.38 7.52 -10.80
C LEU A 52 -19.38 8.14 -9.81
N ALA A 53 -19.54 9.42 -9.49
CA ALA A 53 -18.68 10.11 -8.52
C ALA A 53 -18.79 9.50 -7.12
N ILE A 54 -20.01 9.23 -6.65
CA ILE A 54 -20.24 8.62 -5.33
C ILE A 54 -19.71 7.18 -5.29
N SER A 55 -20.05 6.36 -6.28
CA SER A 55 -19.63 4.96 -6.32
C SER A 55 -18.11 4.82 -6.47
N GLY A 56 -17.50 5.56 -7.39
CA GLY A 56 -16.04 5.61 -7.55
C GLY A 56 -15.34 6.15 -6.30
N GLY A 57 -15.89 7.19 -5.69
CA GLY A 57 -15.39 7.75 -4.43
C GLY A 57 -15.41 6.74 -3.28
N LEU A 58 -16.50 5.98 -3.13
CA LEU A 58 -16.58 4.92 -2.13
C LEU A 58 -15.55 3.82 -2.35
N VAL A 59 -15.34 3.40 -3.60
CA VAL A 59 -14.30 2.41 -3.94
C VAL A 59 -12.92 2.93 -3.53
N LEU A 60 -12.59 4.18 -3.87
CA LEU A 60 -11.31 4.80 -3.50
C LEU A 60 -11.14 4.91 -1.98
N LEU A 61 -12.17 5.33 -1.26
CA LEU A 61 -12.15 5.46 0.20
C LEU A 61 -11.93 4.12 0.88
N PHE A 62 -12.72 3.10 0.54
CA PHE A 62 -12.59 1.79 1.16
C PHE A 62 -11.28 1.09 0.80
N ASN A 63 -10.81 1.25 -0.44
CA ASN A 63 -9.51 0.71 -0.84
C ASN A 63 -8.36 1.37 -0.06
N THR A 64 -8.41 2.70 0.09
CA THR A 64 -7.43 3.46 0.88
C THR A 64 -7.44 3.04 2.34
N ALA A 65 -8.63 2.91 2.95
CA ALA A 65 -8.77 2.46 4.34
C ALA A 65 -8.23 1.03 4.53
N SER A 66 -8.50 0.13 3.59
CA SER A 66 -8.01 -1.25 3.62
C SER A 66 -6.48 -1.31 3.52
N MET A 67 -5.88 -0.48 2.66
CA MET A 67 -4.42 -0.39 2.53
C MET A 67 -3.78 0.16 3.82
N ILE A 68 -4.37 1.20 4.42
CA ILE A 68 -3.88 1.75 5.70
C ILE A 68 -3.96 0.68 6.81
N ALA A 69 -5.07 -0.06 6.89
CA ALA A 69 -5.22 -1.15 7.84
C ALA A 69 -4.17 -2.25 7.64
N LEU A 70 -3.88 -2.61 6.39
CA LEU A 70 -2.83 -3.58 6.04
C LEU A 70 -1.45 -3.09 6.52
N ILE A 71 -1.09 -1.84 6.22
CA ILE A 71 0.18 -1.24 6.67
C ILE A 71 0.28 -1.21 8.20
N ALA A 72 -0.80 -0.83 8.89
CA ALA A 72 -0.84 -0.81 10.36
C ALA A 72 -0.61 -2.20 10.94
N GLN A 73 -1.19 -3.23 10.33
CA GLN A 73 -1.00 -4.61 10.76
C GLN A 73 0.40 -5.15 10.42
N LEU A 74 0.98 -4.79 9.27
CA LEU A 74 2.38 -5.08 8.95
C LEU A 74 3.31 -4.44 9.99
N ASN A 75 3.05 -3.18 10.35
CA ASN A 75 3.85 -2.46 11.33
C ASN A 75 3.90 -3.17 12.69
N SER A 76 2.77 -3.74 13.12
CA SER A 76 2.66 -4.52 14.35
C SER A 76 3.48 -5.83 14.31
N ARG A 77 3.54 -6.48 13.13
CA ARG A 77 4.23 -7.77 12.93
C ARG A 77 5.61 -7.68 12.27
N ARG A 78 6.11 -6.46 12.02
CA ARG A 78 7.33 -6.23 11.22
C ARG A 78 8.57 -6.92 11.80
N LYS A 79 8.70 -6.94 13.14
CA LYS A 79 9.84 -7.57 13.81
C LYS A 79 9.90 -9.08 13.59
N GLU A 80 8.75 -9.75 13.64
CA GLU A 80 8.64 -11.19 13.45
C GLU A 80 8.94 -11.56 12.00
N ILE A 81 8.30 -10.87 11.04
CA ILE A 81 8.42 -11.16 9.61
C ILE A 81 9.84 -10.86 9.10
N TYR A 82 10.28 -9.60 9.19
CA TYR A 82 11.57 -9.21 8.61
C TYR A 82 12.76 -9.70 9.44
N GLY A 83 12.61 -9.87 10.75
CA GLY A 83 13.66 -10.45 11.61
C GLY A 83 13.96 -11.90 11.24
N LEU A 84 12.92 -12.70 11.00
CA LEU A 84 13.06 -14.09 10.56
C LEU A 84 13.69 -14.16 9.16
N ASP A 85 13.25 -13.31 8.23
CA ASP A 85 13.80 -13.27 6.86
C ASP A 85 15.28 -12.89 6.84
N LEU A 86 15.68 -11.88 7.63
CA LEU A 86 17.08 -11.48 7.78
C LEU A 86 17.93 -12.58 8.42
N TYR A 87 17.40 -13.27 9.43
CA TYR A 87 18.07 -14.42 10.04
C TYR A 87 18.36 -15.52 9.02
N TYR A 88 17.37 -15.90 8.21
CA TYR A 88 17.57 -16.90 7.16
C TYR A 88 18.50 -16.41 6.03
N LEU A 89 18.45 -15.12 5.69
CA LEU A 89 19.41 -14.48 4.76
C LEU A 89 20.85 -14.60 5.25
N ASP A 90 21.09 -14.29 6.52
CA ASP A 90 22.42 -14.32 7.13
C ASP A 90 22.93 -15.78 7.26
N LEU A 91 22.04 -16.75 7.56
CA LEU A 91 22.37 -18.17 7.54
C LEU A 91 22.81 -18.66 6.14
N ARG A 92 22.12 -18.25 5.07
CA ARG A 92 22.49 -18.62 3.70
C ARG A 92 23.86 -18.05 3.31
N LYS A 93 24.18 -16.82 3.74
CA LYS A 93 25.48 -16.20 3.48
C LYS A 93 26.61 -16.92 4.22
N LYS A 94 26.38 -17.39 5.44
CA LYS A 94 27.40 -18.11 6.24
C LYS A 94 27.72 -19.51 5.70
N LYS A 95 26.78 -20.10 4.93
CA LYS A 95 26.91 -21.45 4.37
C LYS A 95 27.68 -21.48 3.03
N ARG A 96 28.03 -20.32 2.48
CA ARG A 96 28.72 -20.13 1.20
C ARG A 96 30.15 -19.65 1.44
#